data_AF-A0A838QHE5-F1
#
_entry.id   AF-A0A838QHE5-F1
#
_cell.length_a   1.000
_cell.length_b   1.000
_cell.length_c   1.000
_cell.angle_alpha   90.00
_cell.angle_beta   90.00
_cell.angle_gamma   90.00
#
_symmetry.space_group_name_H-M   'P 1'
#
loop_
_entity.id
_entity.type
_entity.pdbx_description
1 polymer ?
#
loop_
_entity_poly.entity_id
_entity_poly.type
_entity_poly.pdbx_seq_one_letter_code
_entity_poly.pdbx_strand_id
1 'polypeptide(L)'
;MNRLRSFLALALLAFFAACASAPRRAQTSGGSPGTATRGDAAPRFVAKTAGMDRRDGFIPIYLDAKQGKILLDIPRDSMRALMFVGLATGLGSNPIGLDRGAGGDSYVTRFDRNGNNVLVVFENWNYRSSAADNPAHIRTVMESFPP
;
A
#
# COMPACT_ATOMS: atom_id res chain seq x y z
N MET A 1 57.86 33.17 36.67
CA MET A 1 56.93 32.18 37.25
C MET A 1 55.77 31.99 36.27
N ASN A 2 56.02 31.47 35.07
CA ASN A 2 55.93 30.05 34.70
C ASN A 2 54.70 29.31 35.23
N ARG A 3 53.78 29.08 34.27
CA ARG A 3 53.00 27.86 34.01
C ARG A 3 52.03 27.43 35.10
N LEU A 4 50.74 27.48 34.78
CA LEU A 4 49.78 26.37 34.91
C LEU A 4 48.36 26.91 34.79
N ARG A 5 47.74 26.78 33.60
CA ARG A 5 46.28 26.74 33.34
C ARG A 5 46.03 26.76 31.83
N SER A 6 46.58 25.76 31.15
CA SER A 6 46.33 25.47 29.74
C SER A 6 45.91 24.01 29.60
N PHE A 7 44.78 23.61 30.20
CA PHE A 7 44.21 22.27 30.02
C PHE A 7 42.71 22.27 30.31
N LEU A 8 41.91 22.96 29.49
CA LEU A 8 40.50 22.60 29.29
C LEU A 8 39.89 23.27 28.04
N ALA A 9 40.64 23.27 26.94
CA ALA A 9 40.17 23.79 25.66
C ALA A 9 40.77 22.95 24.51
N LEU A 10 40.59 21.63 24.55
CA LEU A 10 40.90 20.75 23.41
C LEU A 10 40.24 19.37 23.57
N ALA A 11 38.92 19.31 23.44
CA ALA A 11 38.19 18.06 23.16
C ALA A 11 37.11 18.28 22.09
N LEU A 12 37.39 19.21 21.18
CA LEU A 12 36.70 19.44 19.91
C LEU A 12 37.83 19.50 18.86
N LEU A 13 37.70 18.77 17.74
CA LEU A 13 38.69 18.52 16.68
C LEU A 13 39.81 17.49 16.98
N ALA A 14 39.48 16.20 16.84
CA ALA A 14 40.40 15.19 16.28
C ALA A 14 39.67 13.84 16.09
N PHE A 15 38.77 13.77 15.11
CA PHE A 15 38.34 12.48 14.54
C PHE A 15 38.14 12.62 13.02
N PHE A 16 39.12 13.26 12.38
CA PHE A 16 39.30 13.23 10.93
C PHE A 16 40.71 12.71 10.67
N ALA A 17 40.81 11.75 9.74
CA ALA A 17 42.01 11.10 9.21
C ALA A 17 42.54 9.87 9.97
N ALA A 18 41.98 8.70 9.62
CA ALA A 18 42.76 7.47 9.48
C ALA A 18 42.12 6.50 8.47
N CYS A 19 42.96 5.94 7.60
CA CYS A 19 42.74 4.83 6.65
C CYS A 19 42.01 5.13 5.34
N ALA A 20 42.70 5.83 4.44
CA ALA A 20 42.61 5.58 3.00
C ALA A 20 43.69 4.57 2.60
N SER A 21 43.29 3.34 2.25
CA SER A 21 43.91 2.46 1.23
C SER A 21 43.42 1.01 1.41
N ALA A 22 42.25 0.69 0.89
CA ALA A 22 41.83 -0.69 0.66
C ALA A 22 41.74 -0.93 -0.86
N PRO A 23 42.25 -2.06 -1.39
CA PRO A 23 42.21 -2.34 -2.81
C PRO A 23 40.76 -2.51 -3.25
N ARG A 24 40.37 -1.74 -4.27
CA ARG A 24 39.06 -1.82 -4.92
C ARG A 24 38.99 -3.13 -5.69
N ARG A 25 38.52 -4.21 -5.05
CA ARG A 25 38.14 -5.43 -5.75
C ARG A 25 36.99 -5.05 -6.67
N ALA A 26 37.21 -5.14 -7.98
CA ALA A 26 36.16 -5.04 -8.98
C ALA A 26 35.11 -6.11 -8.66
N GLN A 27 34.01 -5.72 -8.03
CA GLN A 27 32.82 -6.55 -7.96
C GLN A 27 32.19 -6.50 -9.34
N THR A 28 32.54 -7.52 -10.12
CA THR A 28 31.81 -7.98 -11.29
C THR A 28 30.33 -8.03 -10.95
N SER A 29 29.56 -7.19 -11.64
CA SER A 29 28.12 -7.26 -11.75
C SER A 29 27.71 -8.65 -12.24
N GLY A 30 27.32 -9.53 -11.33
CA GLY A 30 26.86 -10.88 -11.60
C GLY A 30 25.67 -11.19 -10.71
N GLY A 31 24.50 -10.75 -11.14
CA GLY A 31 23.25 -10.93 -10.41
C GLY A 31 22.24 -9.88 -10.83
N SER A 32 21.67 -10.05 -12.02
CA SER A 32 20.50 -9.27 -12.45
C SER A 32 19.44 -9.37 -11.36
N PRO A 33 18.97 -8.25 -10.77
CA PRO A 33 17.62 -8.23 -10.23
C PRO A 33 16.74 -8.51 -11.44
N GLY A 34 16.04 -9.65 -11.42
CA GLY A 34 15.14 -10.05 -12.48
C GLY A 34 14.31 -8.85 -12.91
N THR A 35 14.60 -8.35 -14.10
CA THR A 35 13.80 -7.32 -14.74
C THR A 35 12.47 -8.01 -15.02
N ALA A 36 11.50 -7.84 -14.13
CA ALA A 36 10.12 -8.13 -14.44
C ALA A 36 9.76 -7.17 -15.59
N THR A 37 9.91 -7.64 -16.81
CA THR A 37 9.66 -6.92 -18.05
C THR A 37 8.29 -6.26 -17.97
N ARG A 38 8.29 -4.93 -17.95
CA ARG A 38 7.11 -4.06 -17.86
C ARG A 38 6.16 -4.21 -19.06
N GLY A 39 6.57 -4.95 -20.10
CA GLY A 39 5.83 -5.19 -21.35
C GLY A 39 4.92 -6.42 -21.40
N ASP A 40 5.00 -7.35 -20.45
CA ASP A 40 4.26 -8.63 -20.54
C ASP A 40 2.90 -8.63 -19.81
N ALA A 41 2.52 -7.53 -19.18
CA ALA A 41 1.34 -7.50 -18.31
C ALA A 41 0.02 -7.68 -19.08
N ALA A 42 -0.14 -7.00 -20.22
CA ALA A 42 -1.37 -7.09 -21.01
C ALA A 42 -1.55 -8.47 -21.68
N PRO A 43 -0.51 -9.06 -22.32
CA PRO A 43 -0.61 -10.42 -22.86
C PRO A 43 -0.92 -11.47 -21.77
N ARG A 44 -0.32 -11.34 -20.58
CA ARG A 44 -0.56 -12.26 -19.45
C ARG A 44 -1.96 -12.13 -18.87
N PHE A 45 -2.52 -10.93 -18.83
CA PHE A 45 -3.90 -10.72 -18.41
C PHE A 45 -4.88 -11.38 -19.40
N VAL A 46 -4.74 -11.09 -20.69
CA VAL A 46 -5.58 -11.68 -21.75
C VAL A 46 -5.52 -13.20 -21.73
N ALA A 47 -4.33 -13.78 -21.57
CA ALA A 47 -4.16 -15.23 -21.44
C ALA A 47 -4.84 -15.78 -20.17
N LYS A 48 -4.77 -15.06 -19.04
CA LYS A 48 -5.35 -15.49 -17.76
C LYS A 48 -6.87 -15.39 -17.72
N THR A 49 -7.47 -14.50 -18.50
CA THR A 49 -8.92 -14.31 -18.59
C THR A 49 -9.56 -14.98 -19.81
N ALA A 50 -8.80 -15.70 -20.61
CA ALA A 50 -9.29 -16.34 -21.83
C ALA A 50 -10.41 -17.36 -21.51
N GLY A 51 -11.57 -17.18 -22.13
CA GLY A 51 -12.74 -18.06 -21.94
C GLY A 51 -13.52 -17.85 -20.65
N MET A 52 -13.21 -16.82 -19.85
CA MET A 52 -14.03 -16.40 -18.71
C MET A 52 -15.22 -15.54 -19.16
N ASP A 53 -16.33 -15.59 -18.41
CA ASP A 53 -17.48 -14.70 -18.62
C ASP A 53 -17.16 -13.31 -18.05
N ARG A 54 -16.94 -12.33 -18.94
CA ARG A 54 -16.69 -10.94 -18.55
C ARG A 54 -18.01 -10.23 -18.30
N ARG A 55 -18.13 -9.58 -17.15
CA ARG A 55 -19.25 -8.67 -16.84
C ARG A 55 -18.71 -7.28 -16.55
N ASP A 56 -19.19 -6.32 -17.32
CA ASP A 56 -18.87 -4.92 -17.13
C ASP A 56 -19.65 -4.34 -15.94
N GLY A 57 -19.07 -3.31 -15.31
CA GLY A 57 -19.60 -2.67 -14.12
C GLY A 57 -18.63 -1.61 -13.60
N PHE A 58 -18.82 -1.15 -12.35
CA PHE A 58 -17.92 -0.18 -11.73
C PHE A 58 -16.47 -0.70 -11.68
N ILE A 59 -16.29 -1.96 -11.27
CA ILE A 59 -15.08 -2.74 -11.48
C ILE A 59 -15.49 -3.92 -12.37
N PRO A 60 -14.97 -4.04 -13.61
CA PRO A 60 -15.25 -5.20 -14.44
C PRO A 60 -14.80 -6.48 -13.75
N ILE A 61 -15.61 -7.53 -13.87
CA ILE A 61 -15.31 -8.84 -13.31
C ILE A 61 -15.22 -9.91 -14.40
N TYR A 62 -14.40 -10.92 -14.15
CA TYR A 62 -14.27 -12.11 -14.97
C TYR A 62 -14.63 -13.33 -14.12
N LEU A 63 -15.64 -14.07 -14.55
CA LEU A 63 -16.14 -15.26 -13.87
C LEU A 63 -15.56 -16.52 -14.51
N ASP A 64 -14.90 -17.32 -13.68
CA ASP A 64 -14.49 -18.68 -14.01
C ASP A 64 -15.47 -19.66 -13.36
N ALA A 65 -16.50 -20.05 -14.11
CA ALA A 65 -17.51 -21.00 -13.64
C ALA A 65 -16.94 -22.41 -13.41
N LYS A 66 -15.84 -22.78 -14.09
CA LYS A 66 -15.21 -24.10 -13.94
C LYS A 66 -14.45 -24.21 -12.64
N GLN A 67 -13.78 -23.13 -12.22
CA GLN A 67 -13.00 -23.08 -10.99
C GLN A 67 -13.72 -22.43 -9.82
N GLY A 68 -14.91 -21.86 -10.04
CA GLY A 68 -15.65 -21.10 -9.02
C GLY A 68 -14.94 -19.82 -8.58
N LYS A 69 -14.26 -19.13 -9.50
CA LYS A 69 -13.46 -17.92 -9.19
C LYS A 69 -14.04 -16.66 -9.82
N ILE A 70 -13.82 -15.54 -9.14
CA ILE A 70 -14.08 -14.20 -9.65
C ILE A 70 -12.75 -13.45 -9.65
N LEU A 71 -12.39 -12.87 -10.80
CA LEU A 71 -11.26 -11.96 -10.92
C LEU A 71 -11.79 -10.55 -11.13
N LEU A 72 -11.19 -9.57 -10.46
CA LEU A 72 -11.52 -8.16 -10.57
C LEU A 72 -10.47 -7.47 -11.45
N ASP A 73 -10.92 -6.70 -12.43
CA ASP A 73 -10.04 -5.83 -13.23
C ASP A 73 -9.88 -4.49 -12.51
N ILE A 74 -8.98 -4.49 -11.53
CA ILE A 74 -8.71 -3.32 -10.69
C ILE A 74 -7.81 -2.36 -11.49
N PRO A 75 -8.20 -1.08 -11.65
CA PRO A 75 -7.39 -0.12 -12.37
C PRO A 75 -6.06 0.15 -11.65
N ARG A 76 -5.08 0.67 -12.40
CA ARG A 76 -3.70 0.80 -11.90
C ARG A 76 -3.48 1.92 -10.89
N ASP A 77 -4.39 2.88 -10.85
CA ASP A 77 -4.40 4.00 -9.93
C ASP A 77 -5.05 3.62 -8.59
N SER A 78 -4.83 4.45 -7.58
CA SER A 78 -5.49 4.30 -6.27
C SER A 78 -6.95 4.74 -6.36
N MET A 79 -7.77 3.92 -7.03
CA MET A 79 -9.21 4.12 -7.15
C MET A 79 -9.88 3.92 -5.79
N ARG A 80 -10.89 4.76 -5.50
CA ARG A 80 -11.80 4.55 -4.35
C ARG A 80 -13.09 3.86 -4.77
N ALA A 81 -13.62 3.03 -3.89
CA ALA A 81 -14.91 2.37 -4.03
C ALA A 81 -15.71 2.45 -2.74
N LEU A 82 -17.04 2.29 -2.82
CA LEU A 82 -17.85 2.00 -1.65
C LEU A 82 -18.00 0.49 -1.52
N MET A 83 -17.54 -0.07 -0.41
CA MET A 83 -17.72 -1.47 -0.08
C MET A 83 -18.87 -1.60 0.91
N PHE A 84 -19.84 -2.44 0.56
CA PHE A 84 -20.93 -2.83 1.45
C PHE A 84 -20.78 -4.31 1.76
N VAL A 85 -20.74 -4.64 3.04
CA VAL A 85 -20.77 -6.03 3.49
C VAL A 85 -22.21 -6.40 3.82
N GLY A 86 -22.66 -7.59 3.43
CA GLY A 86 -24.02 -8.01 3.70
C GLY A 86 -24.18 -9.52 3.62
N LEU A 87 -25.25 -10.02 4.24
CA LEU A 87 -25.61 -11.43 4.19
C LEU A 87 -26.58 -11.68 3.05
N ALA A 88 -26.06 -12.19 1.93
CA ALA A 88 -26.88 -12.58 0.79
C ALA A 88 -27.82 -13.76 1.14
N THR A 89 -27.32 -14.73 1.90
CA THR A 89 -28.04 -15.91 2.39
C THR A 89 -27.49 -16.32 3.77
N GLY A 90 -28.20 -17.17 4.53
CA GLY A 90 -27.76 -17.60 5.86
C GLY A 90 -28.91 -17.86 6.84
N LEU A 91 -28.57 -17.91 8.14
CA LEU A 91 -29.45 -18.37 9.23
C LEU A 91 -30.75 -17.56 9.38
N GLY A 92 -30.70 -16.22 9.26
CA GLY A 92 -31.90 -15.37 9.40
C GLY A 92 -32.42 -15.32 10.84
N SER A 93 -31.59 -14.89 11.78
CA SER A 93 -31.90 -14.84 13.21
C SER A 93 -31.85 -13.41 13.75
N ASN A 94 -33.03 -12.81 13.91
CA ASN A 94 -33.20 -11.48 14.51
C ASN A 94 -32.66 -11.38 15.95
N PRO A 95 -32.81 -12.39 16.84
CA PRO A 95 -32.28 -12.32 18.20
C PRO A 95 -30.77 -12.08 18.30
N ILE A 96 -29.99 -12.49 17.29
CA ILE A 96 -28.53 -12.28 17.23
C ILE A 96 -28.12 -11.29 16.13
N GLY A 97 -29.10 -10.60 15.52
CA GLY A 97 -28.86 -9.58 14.49
C GLY A 97 -28.44 -10.10 13.12
N LEU A 98 -28.58 -11.41 12.84
CA LEU A 98 -28.23 -12.01 11.55
C LEU A 98 -29.46 -12.16 10.65
N ASP A 99 -30.09 -11.05 10.28
CA ASP A 99 -31.24 -11.06 9.37
C ASP A 99 -30.79 -11.11 7.89
N ARG A 100 -31.57 -11.79 7.04
CA ARG A 100 -31.26 -11.98 5.62
C ARG A 100 -31.49 -10.67 4.88
N GLY A 101 -30.49 -10.21 4.14
CA GLY A 101 -30.54 -8.87 3.53
C GLY A 101 -30.27 -7.73 4.52
N ALA A 102 -29.93 -8.04 5.78
CA ALA A 102 -29.35 -7.02 6.67
C ALA A 102 -28.02 -6.53 6.08
N GLY A 103 -27.93 -5.22 5.91
CA GLY A 103 -26.67 -4.56 5.60
C GLY A 103 -25.74 -4.64 6.81
N GLY A 104 -24.52 -5.10 6.59
CA GLY A 104 -23.42 -4.95 7.53
C GLY A 104 -22.72 -3.61 7.34
N ASP A 105 -21.45 -3.59 7.70
CA ASP A 105 -20.64 -2.37 7.60
C ASP A 105 -20.48 -1.87 6.17
N SER A 106 -20.26 -0.57 6.06
CA SER A 106 -19.90 0.09 4.81
C SER A 106 -18.60 0.87 4.98
N TYR A 107 -17.76 0.84 3.95
CA TYR A 107 -16.43 1.44 3.97
C TYR A 107 -16.19 2.19 2.67
N VAL A 108 -15.52 3.34 2.77
CA VAL A 108 -14.78 3.88 1.62
C VAL A 108 -13.49 3.09 1.53
N THR A 109 -13.27 2.40 0.42
CA THR A 109 -12.10 1.55 0.21
C THR A 109 -11.21 2.12 -0.88
N ARG A 110 -9.91 1.92 -0.77
CA ARG A 110 -8.90 2.30 -1.76
C ARG A 110 -8.04 1.10 -2.12
N PHE A 111 -7.69 0.96 -3.39
CA PHE A 111 -6.85 -0.12 -3.87
C PHE A 111 -5.40 0.32 -4.00
N ASP A 112 -4.52 -0.28 -3.19
CA ASP A 112 -3.10 0.08 -3.16
C ASP A 112 -2.21 -1.05 -3.66
N ARG A 113 -1.40 -0.74 -4.68
CA ARG A 113 -0.46 -1.70 -5.21
C ARG A 113 0.76 -1.79 -4.31
N ASN A 114 0.96 -2.95 -3.70
CA ASN A 114 2.14 -3.27 -2.90
C ASN A 114 2.89 -4.46 -3.53
N GLY A 115 3.88 -4.14 -4.38
CA GLY A 115 4.62 -5.14 -5.14
C GLY A 115 3.71 -5.94 -6.08
N ASN A 116 3.60 -7.25 -5.83
CA ASN A 116 2.75 -8.18 -6.59
C ASN A 116 1.33 -8.30 -6.04
N ASN A 117 1.02 -7.60 -4.94
CA ASN A 117 -0.28 -7.63 -4.29
C ASN A 117 -1.03 -6.32 -4.51
N VAL A 118 -2.35 -6.39 -4.41
CA VAL A 118 -3.24 -5.22 -4.28
C VAL A 118 -3.87 -5.31 -2.90
N LEU A 119 -3.65 -4.29 -2.08
CA LEU A 119 -4.26 -4.14 -0.77
C LEU A 119 -5.61 -3.44 -0.94
N VAL A 120 -6.63 -3.92 -0.25
CA VAL A 120 -7.88 -3.18 -0.06
C VAL A 120 -7.75 -2.44 1.25
N VAL A 121 -7.56 -1.13 1.17
CA VAL A 121 -7.41 -0.25 2.34
C VAL A 121 -8.77 0.32 2.68
N PHE A 122 -9.24 0.15 3.91
CA PHE A 122 -10.48 0.77 4.39
C PHE A 122 -10.13 2.11 4.99
N GLU A 123 -10.59 3.19 4.37
CA GLU A 123 -10.20 4.54 4.77
C GLU A 123 -11.00 5.02 5.99
N ASN A 124 -10.30 5.62 6.94
CA ASN A 124 -10.89 6.32 8.07
C ASN A 124 -11.39 7.72 7.68
N TRP A 125 -12.68 7.82 7.42
CA TRP A 125 -13.35 9.09 7.10
C TRP A 125 -13.99 9.79 8.32
N ASN A 126 -13.77 9.27 9.53
CA ASN A 126 -14.30 9.88 10.76
C ASN A 126 -13.60 11.20 11.12
N TYR A 127 -12.38 11.40 10.61
CA TYR A 127 -11.58 12.59 10.88
C TYR A 127 -11.18 13.26 9.57
N ARG A 128 -11.30 14.59 9.52
CA ARG A 128 -10.82 15.43 8.41
C ARG A 128 -10.47 16.81 8.93
N SER A 129 -9.50 17.47 8.29
CA SER A 129 -9.20 18.88 8.60
C SER A 129 -10.33 19.78 8.11
N SER A 130 -10.80 20.69 8.97
CA SER A 130 -11.69 21.79 8.57
C SER A 130 -10.91 23.02 8.05
N ALA A 131 -9.62 23.12 8.37
CA ALA A 131 -8.73 24.18 7.89
C ALA A 131 -8.14 23.80 6.52
N ALA A 132 -8.91 24.03 5.45
CA ALA A 132 -8.55 23.64 4.08
C ALA A 132 -7.36 24.42 3.50
N ASP A 133 -7.09 25.61 4.03
CA ASP A 133 -6.03 26.54 3.64
C ASP A 133 -4.73 26.39 4.46
N ASN A 134 -4.70 25.45 5.42
CA ASN A 134 -3.53 25.19 6.26
C ASN A 134 -2.95 23.79 5.99
N PRO A 135 -1.94 23.67 5.10
CA PRO A 135 -1.32 22.39 4.76
C PRO A 135 -0.69 21.67 5.94
N ALA A 136 -0.16 22.40 6.93
CA ALA A 136 0.45 21.81 8.12
C ALA A 136 -0.61 21.12 8.99
N HIS A 137 -1.75 21.80 9.21
CA HIS A 137 -2.86 21.20 9.96
C HIS A 137 -3.46 19.99 9.23
N ILE A 138 -3.62 20.06 7.91
CA ILE A 138 -4.06 18.91 7.10
C ILE A 138 -3.12 17.71 7.30
N ARG A 139 -1.81 17.93 7.22
CA ARG A 139 -0.82 16.87 7.46
C ARG A 139 -0.93 16.30 8.88
N THR A 140 -1.01 17.14 9.91
CA THR A 140 -1.15 16.69 11.30
C THR A 140 -2.37 15.79 11.50
N VAL A 141 -3.52 16.15 10.94
CA VAL A 141 -4.74 15.31 11.03
C VAL A 141 -4.52 13.96 10.33
N MET A 142 -3.94 13.96 9.12
CA MET A 142 -3.67 12.73 8.36
C MET A 142 -2.67 11.81 9.06
N GLU A 143 -1.67 12.35 9.75
CA GLU A 143 -0.68 11.57 10.49
C GLU A 143 -1.24 11.04 11.83
N SER A 144 -2.12 11.81 12.48
CA SER A 144 -2.72 11.43 13.77
C SER A 144 -3.85 10.42 13.62
N PHE A 145 -4.61 10.52 12.52
CA PHE A 145 -5.75 9.67 12.19
C PHE A 145 -5.56 9.13 10.77
N PRO A 146 -4.65 8.16 10.58
CA PRO A 146 -4.37 7.63 9.26
C PRO A 146 -5.64 7.06 8.61
N PRO A 147 -5.83 7.29 7.30
CA PRO A 147 -6.92 6.71 6.52
C PRO A 147 -6.75 5.20 6.45
#